data_AF-A0AAD6HI44-F1
#
_entry.id   AF-A0AAD6HI44-F1
#
_cell.length_a   1.000
_cell.length_b   1.000
_cell.length_c   1.000
_cell.angle_alpha   90.00
_cell.angle_beta   90.00
_cell.angle_gamma   90.00
#
_symmetry.space_group_name_H-M   'P 1'
#
loop_
_entity.id
_entity.type
_entity.pdbx_description
1 polymer ?
#
loop_
_entity_poly.entity_id
_entity_poly.type
_entity_poly.pdbx_seq_one_letter_code
_entity_poly.pdbx_strand_id
1 'polypeptide(L)'
;MRLYASIVSLLLAASSISAAPAKIAREVEKELPDGLPYPSPSELSLIEQAAHGTLPNGPAPPVVSNKGITNLKLIAFNELFEVAFFHELLTNITENVEGYRFTDSGDRDFVSRALKAILAQEELHAIRANNALVHFGQTPIEPCEYTFPVQDFDTAIKLASTFTDVVLGTLQDAVERFAIGGDFDLSREIASVIGNEGEQQGWFRIMQAHIPSELPFLTTSDLNFAFTAVQGFTVPGSCPNIDEIPLRTFEKLEIITPPKAESQNLTFSFNDPQDESEHLLWVTYVNQLNVPTVQPLHIISREGTRVEGSALFPYSDYELNGLTIAAVTKSDGPFSDVNTVAKWTLAGPGLIIID
;
A
#
# COMPACT_ATOMS: atom_id res chain seq x y z
N MET A 1 -46.49 8.12 -54.30
CA MET A 1 -46.01 7.39 -53.10
C MET A 1 -44.50 7.62 -53.01
N ARG A 2 -44.06 8.54 -52.14
CA ARG A 2 -42.66 8.92 -51.96
C ARG A 2 -42.05 7.98 -50.91
N LEU A 3 -40.99 7.24 -51.25
CA LEU A 3 -40.13 6.61 -50.25
C LEU A 3 -38.98 7.57 -49.93
N TYR A 4 -38.93 8.00 -48.68
CA TYR A 4 -37.84 8.80 -48.12
C TYR A 4 -36.69 7.88 -47.70
N ALA A 5 -35.48 8.24 -48.12
CA ALA A 5 -34.24 7.75 -47.55
C ALA A 5 -34.09 8.27 -46.11
N SER A 6 -33.78 7.38 -45.16
CA SER A 6 -33.36 7.77 -43.81
C SER A 6 -31.86 7.52 -43.69
N ILE A 7 -31.11 8.61 -43.64
CA ILE A 7 -29.70 8.67 -43.25
C ILE A 7 -29.70 8.72 -41.72
N VAL A 8 -29.13 7.70 -41.07
CA VAL A 8 -28.83 7.74 -39.63
C VAL A 8 -27.39 8.22 -39.49
N SER A 9 -27.22 9.49 -39.13
CA SER A 9 -25.93 10.05 -38.72
C SER A 9 -25.68 9.70 -37.25
N LEU A 10 -24.70 8.83 -36.98
CA LEU A 10 -24.15 8.62 -35.63
C LEU A 10 -23.15 9.73 -35.34
N LEU A 11 -23.51 10.69 -34.49
CA LEU A 11 -22.59 11.62 -33.84
C LEU A 11 -22.12 10.98 -32.54
N LEU A 12 -20.91 10.43 -32.53
CA LEU A 12 -20.18 10.06 -31.32
C LEU A 12 -19.59 11.35 -30.72
N ALA A 13 -20.28 11.90 -29.73
CA ALA A 13 -19.70 12.92 -28.86
C ALA A 13 -18.77 12.21 -27.87
N ALA A 14 -17.47 12.48 -27.98
CA ALA A 14 -16.46 12.08 -27.00
C ALA A 14 -16.74 12.83 -25.69
N SER A 15 -17.22 12.11 -24.67
CA SER A 15 -17.27 12.59 -23.30
C SER A 15 -15.88 12.45 -22.68
N SER A 16 -15.06 13.48 -22.82
CA SER A 16 -13.90 13.70 -21.95
C SER A 16 -14.41 13.94 -20.53
N ILE A 17 -14.39 12.90 -19.70
CA ILE A 17 -14.55 13.03 -18.25
C ILE A 17 -13.24 13.63 -17.74
N SER A 18 -13.18 14.97 -17.73
CA SER A 18 -12.27 15.67 -16.86
C SER A 18 -12.83 15.49 -15.44
N ALA A 19 -12.26 14.55 -14.68
CA ALA A 19 -12.55 14.43 -13.27
C ALA A 19 -12.02 15.71 -12.60
N ALA A 20 -12.94 16.64 -12.33
CA ALA A 20 -12.68 17.69 -11.36
C ALA A 20 -12.35 17.00 -10.01
N PRO A 21 -11.40 17.52 -9.22
CA PRO A 21 -11.04 16.90 -7.95
C PRO A 21 -12.29 16.83 -7.08
N ALA A 22 -12.62 15.61 -6.64
CA ALA A 22 -13.63 15.41 -5.63
C ALA A 22 -13.20 16.23 -4.39
N LYS A 23 -13.92 17.32 -4.13
CA LYS A 23 -13.88 17.97 -2.83
C LYS A 23 -14.60 17.05 -1.87
N ILE A 24 -13.84 16.28 -1.10
CA ILE A 24 -13.93 16.03 0.35
C ILE A 24 -12.85 14.96 0.61
N ALA A 25 -11.58 15.37 0.62
CA ALA A 25 -10.60 14.69 1.43
C ALA A 25 -10.61 15.45 2.76
N ARG A 26 -10.98 14.79 3.86
CA ARG A 26 -10.90 15.37 5.19
C ARG A 26 -9.45 15.19 5.63
N GLU A 27 -8.76 16.28 5.93
CA GLU A 27 -7.44 16.19 6.57
C GLU A 27 -7.64 15.51 7.94
N VAL A 28 -7.00 14.37 8.16
CA VAL A 28 -6.91 13.77 9.50
C VAL A 28 -5.88 14.59 10.28
N GLU A 29 -6.30 15.11 11.45
CA GLU A 29 -5.42 15.89 12.31
C GLU A 29 -4.16 15.08 12.68
N LYS A 30 -3.07 15.79 12.95
CA LYS A 30 -1.78 15.19 13.36
C LYS A 30 -1.88 14.32 14.62
N GLU A 31 -2.91 14.52 15.44
CA GLU A 31 -3.17 13.72 16.63
C GLU A 31 -3.89 12.42 16.25
N LEU A 32 -3.19 11.30 16.39
CA LEU A 32 -3.76 9.97 16.26
C LEU A 32 -4.61 9.62 17.49
N PRO A 33 -5.56 8.66 17.37
CA PRO A 33 -6.38 8.22 18.50
C PRO A 33 -5.56 7.72 19.69
N ASP A 34 -6.24 7.63 20.85
CA ASP A 34 -5.78 6.93 22.05
C ASP A 34 -4.38 7.34 22.55
N GLY A 35 -3.99 8.59 22.31
CA GLY A 35 -2.75 9.18 22.79
C GLY A 35 -1.50 8.78 21.99
N LEU A 36 -1.66 8.20 20.80
CA LEU A 36 -0.52 7.87 19.94
C LEU A 36 0.27 9.12 19.51
N PRO A 37 1.59 8.98 19.31
CA PRO A 37 2.38 7.73 19.39
C PRO A 37 2.86 7.36 20.81
N TYR A 38 2.43 8.09 21.85
CA TYR A 38 2.92 7.93 23.23
C TYR A 38 1.77 7.76 24.23
N PRO A 39 0.98 6.67 24.14
CA PRO A 39 -0.15 6.46 25.04
C PRO A 39 0.30 6.37 26.50
N SER A 40 -0.47 6.96 27.39
CA SER A 40 -0.35 6.75 28.83
C SER A 40 -0.61 5.27 29.19
N PRO A 41 -0.17 4.79 30.36
CA PRO A 41 -0.44 3.40 30.77
C PRO A 41 -1.94 3.03 30.80
N SER A 42 -2.82 4.00 31.09
CA SER A 42 -4.27 3.79 31.04
C SER A 42 -4.80 3.69 29.61
N GLU A 43 -4.28 4.50 28.70
CA GLU A 43 -4.63 4.42 27.27
C GLU A 43 -4.14 3.10 26.67
N LEU A 44 -2.88 2.71 26.92
CA LEU A 44 -2.35 1.42 26.48
C LEU A 44 -3.22 0.25 26.96
N SER A 45 -3.68 0.26 28.21
CA SER A 45 -4.56 -0.80 28.72
C SER A 45 -5.91 -0.87 28.00
N LEU A 46 -6.43 0.25 27.51
CA LEU A 46 -7.67 0.29 26.72
C LEU A 46 -7.42 -0.22 25.30
N ILE A 47 -6.29 0.16 24.69
CA ILE A 47 -5.85 -0.35 23.38
C ILE A 47 -5.72 -1.87 23.45
N GLU A 48 -5.00 -2.41 24.43
CA GLU A 48 -4.83 -3.87 24.60
C GLU A 48 -6.16 -4.62 24.78
N GLN A 49 -7.10 -4.03 25.53
CA GLN A 49 -8.45 -4.59 25.67
C GLN A 49 -9.22 -4.59 24.34
N ALA A 50 -9.11 -3.52 23.55
CA ALA A 50 -9.77 -3.40 22.25
C ALA A 50 -9.12 -4.31 21.18
N ALA A 51 -7.81 -4.47 21.22
CA ALA A 51 -7.02 -5.34 20.34
C ALA A 51 -7.21 -6.84 20.62
N HIS A 52 -7.82 -7.17 21.77
CA HIS A 52 -7.96 -8.53 22.30
C HIS A 52 -6.60 -9.21 22.58
N GLY A 53 -5.57 -8.42 22.88
CA GLY A 53 -4.19 -8.86 23.03
C GLY A 53 -3.32 -7.79 23.67
N THR A 54 -2.12 -8.16 24.12
CA THR A 54 -1.17 -7.24 24.76
C THR A 54 0.08 -7.10 23.92
N LEU A 55 0.90 -6.08 24.21
CA LEU A 55 2.27 -6.07 23.70
C LEU A 55 3.04 -7.32 24.16
N PRO A 56 3.98 -7.84 23.35
CA PRO A 56 4.88 -8.91 23.79
C PRO A 56 5.66 -8.49 25.05
N ASN A 57 5.68 -9.36 26.05
CA ASN A 57 6.38 -9.13 27.32
C ASN A 57 7.75 -9.84 27.41
N GLY A 58 8.26 -10.30 26.27
CA GLY A 58 9.58 -10.91 26.18
C GLY A 58 10.70 -9.88 26.41
N PRO A 59 11.94 -10.34 26.72
CA PRO A 59 13.07 -9.43 26.81
C PRO A 59 13.31 -8.75 25.46
N ALA A 60 13.60 -7.45 25.47
CA ALA A 60 14.00 -6.75 24.27
C ALA A 60 15.34 -7.32 23.74
N PRO A 61 15.53 -7.41 22.40
CA PRO A 61 16.78 -7.90 21.85
C PRO A 61 17.95 -7.00 22.28
N PRO A 62 19.14 -7.56 22.57
CA PRO A 62 20.26 -6.78 23.11
C PRO A 62 20.94 -5.90 22.05
N VAL A 63 20.82 -6.26 20.78
CA VAL A 63 21.41 -5.56 19.63
C VAL A 63 20.46 -5.66 18.45
N VAL A 64 20.66 -4.77 17.48
CA VAL A 64 19.99 -4.80 16.19
C VAL A 64 20.94 -4.32 15.11
N SER A 65 20.84 -4.89 13.91
CA SER A 65 21.62 -4.43 12.75
C SER A 65 21.13 -3.07 12.23
N ASN A 66 21.97 -2.35 11.48
CA ASN A 66 21.55 -1.10 10.83
C ASN A 66 20.38 -1.31 9.86
N LYS A 67 20.35 -2.45 9.15
CA LYS A 67 19.22 -2.80 8.28
C LYS A 67 17.96 -3.06 9.10
N GLY A 68 18.10 -3.68 10.27
CA GLY A 68 17.01 -3.86 11.22
C GLY A 68 16.45 -2.53 11.74
N ILE A 69 17.30 -1.52 11.99
CA ILE A 69 16.82 -0.17 12.28
C ILE A 69 16.01 0.41 11.11
N THR A 70 16.48 0.27 9.87
CA THR A 70 15.72 0.70 8.69
C THR A 70 14.38 -0.01 8.58
N ASN A 71 14.32 -1.33 8.86
CA ASN A 71 13.06 -2.08 8.92
C ASN A 71 12.11 -1.46 9.95
N LEU A 72 12.56 -1.27 11.19
CA LEU A 72 11.73 -0.74 12.26
C LEU A 72 11.20 0.67 11.96
N LYS A 73 12.02 1.52 11.33
CA LYS A 73 11.58 2.86 10.88
C LYS A 73 10.48 2.80 9.83
N LEU A 74 10.60 1.93 8.83
CA LEU A 74 9.52 1.77 7.84
C LEU A 74 8.27 1.17 8.47
N ILE A 75 8.41 0.13 9.29
CA ILE A 75 7.28 -0.50 9.97
C ILE A 75 6.53 0.57 10.77
N ALA A 76 7.21 1.30 11.68
CA ALA A 76 6.57 2.37 12.44
C ALA A 76 5.87 3.42 11.56
N PHE A 77 6.46 3.80 10.42
CA PHE A 77 5.83 4.71 9.46
C PHE A 77 4.55 4.13 8.83
N ASN A 78 4.57 2.86 8.42
CA ASN A 78 3.41 2.16 7.89
C ASN A 78 2.31 2.03 8.96
N GLU A 79 2.64 1.55 10.17
CA GLU A 79 1.64 1.35 11.23
C GLU A 79 0.91 2.66 11.59
N LEU A 80 1.63 3.79 11.65
CA LEU A 80 1.02 5.10 11.92
C LEU A 80 0.06 5.55 10.81
N PHE A 81 0.35 5.18 9.56
CA PHE A 81 -0.55 5.40 8.43
C PHE A 81 -1.81 4.53 8.55
N GLU A 82 -1.67 3.26 8.94
CA GLU A 82 -2.81 2.35 9.09
C GLU A 82 -3.70 2.74 10.26
N VAL A 83 -3.12 3.16 11.39
CA VAL A 83 -3.87 3.75 12.52
C VAL A 83 -4.71 4.93 12.04
N ALA A 84 -4.12 5.87 11.29
CA ALA A 84 -4.85 7.01 10.76
C ALA A 84 -6.00 6.59 9.82
N PHE A 85 -5.74 5.63 8.92
CA PHE A 85 -6.72 5.13 7.98
C PHE A 85 -7.90 4.43 8.67
N PHE A 86 -7.62 3.47 9.56
CA PHE A 86 -8.67 2.72 10.25
C PHE A 86 -9.42 3.58 11.26
N HIS A 87 -8.78 4.59 11.84
CA HIS A 87 -9.45 5.59 12.67
C HIS A 87 -10.44 6.42 11.85
N GLU A 88 -10.04 6.94 10.68
CA GLU A 88 -10.94 7.68 9.80
C GLU A 88 -12.10 6.80 9.34
N LEU A 89 -11.82 5.57 8.91
CA LEU A 89 -12.83 4.61 8.46
C LEU A 89 -13.87 4.32 9.55
N LEU A 90 -13.41 3.98 10.76
CA LEU A 90 -14.30 3.71 11.89
C LEU A 90 -15.11 4.95 12.28
N THR A 91 -14.49 6.13 12.25
CA THR A 91 -15.17 7.41 12.53
C THR A 91 -16.26 7.69 11.50
N ASN A 92 -15.97 7.55 10.21
CA ASN A 92 -16.95 7.77 9.14
C ASN A 92 -18.18 6.84 9.27
N ILE A 93 -17.96 5.58 9.64
CA ILE A 93 -19.04 4.60 9.90
C ILE A 93 -19.86 5.01 11.14
N THR A 94 -19.20 5.32 12.24
CA THR A 94 -19.86 5.64 13.52
C THR A 94 -20.61 6.98 13.48
N GLU A 95 -20.10 7.96 12.73
CA GLU A 95 -20.74 9.27 12.49
C GLU A 95 -21.82 9.23 11.40
N ASN A 96 -22.01 8.09 10.72
CA ASN A 96 -22.97 7.92 9.61
C ASN A 96 -22.73 8.92 8.46
N VAL A 97 -21.46 9.14 8.13
CA VAL A 97 -21.05 9.92 6.96
C VAL A 97 -21.68 9.32 5.71
N GLU A 98 -22.06 10.16 4.75
CA GLU A 98 -22.60 9.70 3.47
C GLU A 98 -21.59 8.78 2.78
N GLY A 99 -22.04 7.65 2.21
CA GLY A 99 -21.17 6.59 1.69
C GLY A 99 -20.75 5.51 2.70
N TYR A 100 -20.89 5.75 4.02
CA TYR A 100 -20.50 4.82 5.09
C TYR A 100 -21.69 4.30 5.91
N ARG A 101 -22.90 4.49 5.39
CA ARG A 101 -24.14 4.08 6.06
C ARG A 101 -24.49 2.64 5.71
N PHE A 102 -24.86 1.88 6.73
CA PHE A 102 -25.32 0.51 6.61
C PHE A 102 -26.85 0.46 6.70
N THR A 103 -27.48 -0.34 5.84
CA THR A 103 -28.93 -0.57 5.89
C THR A 103 -29.33 -1.52 7.01
N ASP A 104 -28.48 -2.52 7.29
CA ASP A 104 -28.65 -3.46 8.40
C ASP A 104 -27.80 -3.04 9.60
N SER A 105 -28.42 -2.92 10.78
CA SER A 105 -27.72 -2.52 11.99
C SER A 105 -26.80 -3.61 12.53
N GLY A 106 -27.12 -4.89 12.29
CA GLY A 106 -26.28 -6.01 12.68
C GLY A 106 -24.97 -6.05 11.91
N ASP A 107 -25.03 -5.78 10.60
CA ASP A 107 -23.84 -5.64 9.74
C ASP A 107 -22.98 -4.47 10.22
N ARG A 108 -23.59 -3.30 10.49
CA ARG A 108 -22.87 -2.13 11.02
C ARG A 108 -22.15 -2.47 12.33
N ASP A 109 -22.84 -3.13 13.25
CA ASP A 109 -22.30 -3.46 14.57
C ASP A 109 -21.18 -4.51 14.49
N PHE A 110 -21.27 -5.44 13.54
CA PHE A 110 -20.19 -6.40 13.28
C PHE A 110 -18.97 -5.70 12.68
N VAL A 111 -19.15 -4.93 11.61
CA VAL A 111 -18.07 -4.18 10.94
C VAL A 111 -17.40 -3.21 11.92
N SER A 112 -18.16 -2.47 12.71
CA SER A 112 -17.60 -1.51 13.68
C SER A 112 -16.76 -2.21 14.76
N ARG A 113 -17.18 -3.40 15.21
CA ARG A 113 -16.40 -4.18 16.19
C ARG A 113 -15.12 -4.76 15.57
N ALA A 114 -15.19 -5.25 14.34
CA ALA A 114 -14.02 -5.75 13.62
C ALA A 114 -12.99 -4.63 13.41
N LEU A 115 -13.42 -3.49 12.86
CA LEU A 115 -12.56 -2.33 12.63
C LEU A 115 -12.00 -1.73 13.92
N LYS A 116 -12.77 -1.75 15.02
CA LYS A 116 -12.24 -1.34 16.33
C LYS A 116 -11.10 -2.24 16.81
N ALA A 117 -11.21 -3.55 16.59
CA ALA A 117 -10.14 -4.48 16.95
C ALA A 117 -8.92 -4.28 16.04
N ILE A 118 -9.13 -4.12 14.72
CA ILE A 118 -8.07 -3.83 13.74
C ILE A 118 -7.32 -2.55 14.11
N LEU A 119 -8.03 -1.43 14.32
CA LEU A 119 -7.42 -0.16 14.72
C LEU A 119 -6.53 -0.35 15.95
N ALA A 120 -7.04 -1.01 16.99
CA ALA A 120 -6.27 -1.24 18.21
C ALA A 120 -5.08 -2.20 18.00
N GLN A 121 -5.16 -3.12 17.05
CA GLN A 121 -4.04 -3.99 16.68
C GLN A 121 -2.93 -3.17 15.99
N GLU A 122 -3.27 -2.30 15.05
CA GLU A 122 -2.29 -1.40 14.40
C GLU A 122 -1.69 -0.39 15.38
N GLU A 123 -2.45 0.08 16.36
CA GLU A 123 -1.91 0.89 17.45
C GLU A 123 -0.83 0.13 18.23
N LEU A 124 -1.07 -1.14 18.57
CA LEU A 124 -0.05 -1.96 19.24
C LEU A 124 1.16 -2.23 18.34
N HIS A 125 0.98 -2.44 17.04
CA HIS A 125 2.09 -2.59 16.09
C HIS A 125 2.93 -1.30 16.03
N ALA A 126 2.29 -0.14 15.91
CA ALA A 126 2.94 1.18 15.90
C ALA A 126 3.74 1.43 17.19
N ILE A 127 3.10 1.21 18.34
CA ILE A 127 3.72 1.36 19.66
C ILE A 127 4.91 0.41 19.78
N ARG A 128 4.78 -0.83 19.31
CA ARG A 128 5.84 -1.83 19.41
C ARG A 128 7.07 -1.44 18.57
N ALA A 129 6.86 -1.02 17.33
CA ALA A 129 7.93 -0.60 16.44
C ALA A 129 8.67 0.64 16.98
N ASN A 130 7.93 1.65 17.45
CA ASN A 130 8.51 2.84 18.06
C ASN A 130 9.24 2.55 19.37
N ASN A 131 8.70 1.69 20.24
CA ASN A 131 9.39 1.26 21.45
C ASN A 131 10.70 0.53 21.13
N ALA A 132 10.74 -0.26 20.06
CA ALA A 132 11.98 -0.90 19.61
C ALA A 132 13.01 0.14 19.15
N LEU A 133 12.60 1.18 18.40
CA LEU A 133 13.48 2.29 18.02
C LEU A 133 14.07 2.99 19.25
N VAL A 134 13.24 3.35 20.24
CA VAL A 134 13.69 3.97 21.51
C VAL A 134 14.70 3.09 22.23
N HIS A 135 14.41 1.78 22.36
CA HIS A 135 15.29 0.82 23.03
C HIS A 135 16.69 0.78 22.38
N PHE A 136 16.77 0.92 21.06
CA PHE A 136 18.03 0.99 20.32
C PHE A 136 18.59 2.41 20.15
N GLY A 137 18.09 3.38 20.94
CA GLY A 137 18.58 4.75 20.96
C GLY A 137 18.30 5.54 19.67
N GLN A 138 17.29 5.13 18.91
CA GLN A 138 16.81 5.86 17.73
C GLN A 138 15.63 6.76 18.09
N THR A 139 15.42 7.82 17.31
CA THR A 139 14.19 8.62 17.38
C THR A 139 13.00 7.76 16.94
N PRO A 140 11.88 7.74 17.68
CA PRO A 140 10.61 7.22 17.19
C PRO A 140 10.17 7.93 15.92
N ILE A 141 9.44 7.23 15.05
CA ILE A 141 8.76 7.86 13.92
C ILE A 141 7.49 8.54 14.44
N GLU A 142 7.27 9.77 13.99
CA GLU A 142 6.09 10.58 14.34
C GLU A 142 5.05 10.54 13.21
N PRO A 143 3.75 10.66 13.53
CA PRO A 143 2.70 10.63 12.52
C PRO A 143 2.75 11.85 11.60
N CYS A 144 2.30 11.65 10.35
CA CYS A 144 2.04 12.69 9.37
C CYS A 144 0.59 13.17 9.45
N GLU A 145 0.25 14.17 8.62
CA GLU A 145 -1.13 14.38 8.20
C GLU A 145 -1.41 13.49 6.99
N TYR A 146 -2.61 12.92 6.90
CA TYR A 146 -2.97 11.95 5.87
C TYR A 146 -4.18 12.39 5.05
N THR A 147 -4.24 11.86 3.82
CA THR A 147 -5.36 12.03 2.90
C THR A 147 -5.59 10.72 2.14
N PHE A 148 -6.81 10.20 2.22
CA PHE A 148 -7.17 8.94 1.58
C PHE A 148 -8.16 9.19 0.43
N PRO A 149 -7.91 8.65 -0.78
CA PRO A 149 -8.74 8.88 -1.95
C PRO A 149 -9.97 7.96 -1.97
N VAL A 150 -10.75 7.94 -0.89
CA VAL A 150 -11.95 7.08 -0.71
C VAL A 150 -13.14 7.92 -0.30
N GLN A 151 -14.33 7.46 -0.66
CA GLN A 151 -15.57 8.26 -0.51
C GLN A 151 -16.73 7.47 0.08
N ASP A 152 -16.58 6.15 0.19
CA ASP A 152 -17.59 5.23 0.70
C ASP A 152 -16.91 4.00 1.31
N PHE A 153 -17.71 3.18 2.01
CA PHE A 153 -17.21 1.98 2.68
C PHE A 153 -16.53 0.99 1.72
N ASP A 154 -17.11 0.77 0.53
CA ASP A 154 -16.59 -0.21 -0.42
C ASP A 154 -15.22 0.22 -0.98
N THR A 155 -15.07 1.51 -1.35
CA THR A 155 -13.79 2.06 -1.80
C THR A 155 -12.75 2.09 -0.68
N ALA A 156 -13.17 2.31 0.57
CA ALA A 156 -12.29 2.23 1.72
C ALA A 156 -11.79 0.80 1.97
N ILE A 157 -12.67 -0.21 1.97
CA ILE A 157 -12.25 -1.61 2.12
C ILE A 157 -11.36 -2.06 0.96
N LYS A 158 -11.63 -1.60 -0.27
CA LYS A 158 -10.76 -1.87 -1.41
C LYS A 158 -9.36 -1.27 -1.22
N LEU A 159 -9.29 -0.03 -0.74
CA LEU A 159 -8.01 0.61 -0.44
C LEU A 159 -7.27 -0.13 0.69
N ALA A 160 -7.97 -0.50 1.76
CA ALA A 160 -7.46 -1.32 2.86
C ALA A 160 -6.84 -2.62 2.34
N SER A 161 -7.60 -3.35 1.52
CA SER A 161 -7.14 -4.59 0.90
C SER A 161 -5.86 -4.38 0.08
N THR A 162 -5.79 -3.28 -0.67
CA THR A 162 -4.67 -2.99 -1.58
C THR A 162 -3.39 -2.64 -0.83
N PHE A 163 -3.45 -1.74 0.17
CA PHE A 163 -2.24 -1.40 0.92
C PHE A 163 -1.81 -2.56 1.82
N THR A 164 -2.75 -3.33 2.38
CA THR A 164 -2.42 -4.50 3.22
C THR A 164 -1.65 -5.55 2.41
N ASP A 165 -2.00 -5.81 1.14
CA ASP A 165 -1.19 -6.70 0.28
C ASP A 165 0.25 -6.19 0.10
N VAL A 166 0.44 -4.87 -0.02
CA VAL A 166 1.77 -4.25 -0.12
C VAL A 166 2.53 -4.37 1.20
N VAL A 167 1.86 -4.16 2.33
CA VAL A 167 2.46 -4.28 3.67
C VAL A 167 2.84 -5.73 3.95
N LEU A 168 1.94 -6.70 3.74
CA LEU A 168 2.23 -8.14 3.84
C LEU A 168 3.44 -8.54 2.97
N GLY A 169 3.52 -8.04 1.75
CA GLY A 169 4.68 -8.25 0.87
C GLY A 169 5.98 -7.64 1.42
N THR A 170 5.89 -6.49 2.09
CA THR A 170 7.03 -5.76 2.63
C THR A 170 7.52 -6.36 3.94
N LEU A 171 6.61 -6.85 4.78
CA LEU A 171 6.96 -7.53 6.03
C LEU A 171 7.71 -8.84 5.76
N GLN A 172 7.45 -9.52 4.63
CA GLN A 172 8.26 -10.66 4.19
C GLN A 172 9.73 -10.25 3.95
N ASP A 173 9.99 -9.15 3.23
CA ASP A 173 11.34 -8.59 3.04
C ASP A 173 11.94 -8.13 4.39
N ALA A 174 11.15 -7.53 5.28
CA ALA A 174 11.62 -7.17 6.61
C ALA A 174 12.09 -8.40 7.42
N VAL A 175 11.33 -9.51 7.40
CA VAL A 175 11.68 -10.77 8.05
C VAL A 175 13.01 -11.32 7.50
N GLU A 176 13.17 -11.35 6.17
CA GLU A 176 14.41 -11.79 5.53
C GLU A 176 15.59 -10.89 5.92
N ARG A 177 15.42 -9.57 5.88
CA ARG A 177 16.46 -8.60 6.25
C ARG A 177 16.87 -8.74 7.72
N PHE A 178 15.93 -8.98 8.63
CA PHE A 178 16.24 -9.28 10.03
C PHE A 178 17.01 -10.59 10.16
N ALA A 179 16.60 -11.65 9.45
CA ALA A 179 17.29 -12.94 9.49
C ALA A 179 18.74 -12.83 8.98
N ILE A 180 18.96 -12.12 7.87
CA ILE A 180 20.31 -11.84 7.32
C ILE A 180 21.12 -10.97 8.28
N GLY A 181 20.48 -10.04 8.98
CA GLY A 181 21.10 -9.17 9.98
C GLY A 181 21.46 -9.85 11.30
N GLY A 182 20.96 -11.08 11.53
CA GLY A 182 21.07 -11.77 12.82
C GLY A 182 20.08 -11.29 13.88
N ASP A 183 19.06 -10.53 13.48
CA ASP A 183 18.04 -9.90 14.34
C ASP A 183 16.84 -10.85 14.57
N PHE A 184 17.11 -12.13 14.87
CA PHE A 184 16.11 -13.21 14.83
C PHE A 184 14.89 -13.00 15.72
N ASP A 185 15.06 -12.32 16.85
CA ASP A 185 13.96 -12.04 17.78
C ASP A 185 12.92 -11.12 17.13
N LEU A 186 13.35 -10.17 16.28
CA LEU A 186 12.45 -9.31 15.51
C LEU A 186 11.80 -10.07 14.35
N SER A 187 12.50 -11.02 13.71
CA SER A 187 11.91 -11.85 12.65
C SER A 187 10.68 -12.63 13.12
N ARG A 188 10.71 -13.20 14.35
CA ARG A 188 9.55 -13.92 14.90
C ARG A 188 8.38 -12.99 15.16
N GLU A 189 8.67 -11.79 15.67
CA GLU A 189 7.65 -10.78 15.96
C GLU A 189 6.94 -10.37 14.68
N ILE A 190 7.68 -10.00 13.63
CA ILE A 190 7.07 -9.61 12.35
C ILE A 190 6.34 -10.77 11.69
N ALA A 191 6.81 -12.02 11.82
CA ALA A 191 6.05 -13.17 11.35
C ALA A 191 4.67 -13.31 12.04
N SER A 192 4.55 -12.88 13.30
CA SER A 192 3.26 -12.83 14.00
C SER A 192 2.37 -11.72 13.47
N VAL A 193 2.95 -10.55 13.16
CA VAL A 193 2.24 -9.40 12.56
C VAL A 193 1.68 -9.78 11.20
N ILE A 194 2.48 -10.41 10.33
CA ILE A 194 2.04 -10.98 9.03
C ILE A 194 0.83 -11.92 9.21
N GLY A 195 0.85 -12.74 10.26
CA GLY A 195 -0.27 -13.64 10.57
C GLY A 195 -1.55 -12.89 10.91
N ASN A 196 -1.44 -11.84 11.73
CA ASN A 196 -2.58 -10.99 12.10
C ASN A 196 -3.11 -10.19 10.90
N GLU A 197 -2.26 -9.44 10.20
CA GLU A 197 -2.64 -8.68 9.00
C GLU A 197 -3.20 -9.59 7.90
N GLY A 198 -2.73 -10.83 7.79
CA GLY A 198 -3.30 -11.83 6.88
C GLY A 198 -4.75 -12.20 7.22
N GLU A 199 -5.12 -12.25 8.50
CA GLU A 199 -6.51 -12.43 8.94
C GLU A 199 -7.38 -11.22 8.56
N GLN A 200 -6.84 -10.01 8.72
CA GLN A 200 -7.51 -8.78 8.33
C GLN A 200 -7.71 -8.71 6.82
N GLN A 201 -6.68 -9.06 6.03
CA GLN A 201 -6.75 -9.13 4.58
C GLN A 201 -7.83 -10.10 4.12
N GLY A 202 -7.90 -11.29 4.75
CA GLY A 202 -8.97 -12.24 4.47
C GLY A 202 -10.37 -11.66 4.74
N TRP A 203 -10.52 -10.86 5.80
CA TRP A 203 -11.76 -10.16 6.10
C TRP A 203 -12.09 -9.09 5.06
N PHE A 204 -11.14 -8.23 4.67
CA PHE A 204 -11.33 -7.21 3.62
C PHE A 204 -11.75 -7.85 2.29
N ARG A 205 -11.18 -9.00 1.95
CA ARG A 205 -11.52 -9.76 0.74
C ARG A 205 -12.95 -10.32 0.79
N ILE A 206 -13.40 -10.87 1.93
CA ILE A 206 -14.79 -11.34 2.10
C ILE A 206 -15.78 -10.18 1.94
N MET A 207 -15.48 -9.01 2.50
CA MET A 207 -16.34 -7.84 2.41
C MET A 207 -16.52 -7.36 0.96
N GLN A 208 -15.58 -7.69 0.07
CA GLN A 208 -15.63 -7.41 -1.38
C GLN A 208 -16.11 -8.62 -2.21
N ALA A 209 -16.61 -9.67 -1.57
CA ALA A 209 -17.04 -10.92 -2.21
C ALA A 209 -15.93 -11.67 -2.97
N HIS A 210 -14.68 -11.52 -2.53
CA HIS A 210 -13.52 -12.27 -3.02
C HIS A 210 -13.23 -13.50 -2.15
N ILE A 211 -12.36 -14.38 -2.65
CA ILE A 211 -11.82 -15.50 -1.87
C ILE A 211 -10.92 -14.92 -0.76
N PRO A 212 -11.09 -15.32 0.51
CA PRO A 212 -10.32 -14.74 1.63
C PRO A 212 -8.81 -14.94 1.49
N SER A 213 -8.39 -16.10 0.99
CA SER A 213 -6.98 -16.38 0.69
C SER A 213 -6.68 -16.00 -0.76
N GLU A 214 -5.90 -14.93 -0.97
CA GLU A 214 -5.61 -14.38 -2.29
C GLU A 214 -4.78 -15.35 -3.16
N LEU A 215 -3.59 -15.75 -2.68
CA LEU A 215 -2.63 -16.59 -3.39
C LEU A 215 -2.00 -17.62 -2.44
N PRO A 216 -1.49 -18.76 -2.96
CA PRO A 216 -0.77 -19.74 -2.15
C PRO A 216 0.57 -19.20 -1.61
N PHE A 217 1.21 -18.29 -2.37
CA PHE A 217 2.38 -17.54 -1.96
C PHE A 217 2.12 -16.08 -2.31
N LEU A 218 2.00 -15.20 -1.32
CA LEU A 218 1.71 -13.79 -1.55
C LEU A 218 2.86 -13.09 -2.28
N THR A 219 2.56 -11.96 -2.89
CA THR A 219 3.56 -11.13 -3.57
C THR A 219 4.51 -10.50 -2.57
N THR A 220 5.82 -10.73 -2.76
CA THR A 220 6.84 -10.01 -1.99
C THR A 220 7.03 -8.60 -2.53
N SER A 221 7.35 -7.66 -1.64
CA SER A 221 7.67 -6.27 -1.96
C SER A 221 9.08 -5.93 -1.48
N ASP A 222 9.57 -4.74 -1.81
CA ASP A 222 10.79 -4.15 -1.26
C ASP A 222 10.41 -2.94 -0.40
N LEU A 223 11.13 -2.71 0.70
CA LEU A 223 10.88 -1.57 1.60
C LEU A 223 10.74 -0.22 0.88
N ASN A 224 11.51 0.03 -0.19
CA ASN A 224 11.45 1.29 -0.94
C ASN A 224 10.12 1.44 -1.69
N PHE A 225 9.51 0.33 -2.14
CA PHE A 225 8.20 0.37 -2.79
C PHE A 225 7.10 0.69 -1.79
N ALA A 226 7.04 0.01 -0.64
CA ALA A 226 6.08 0.34 0.41
C ALA A 226 6.25 1.78 0.90
N PHE A 227 7.49 2.20 1.17
CA PHE A 227 7.77 3.57 1.58
C PHE A 227 7.24 4.59 0.58
N THR A 228 7.45 4.35 -0.72
CA THR A 228 6.93 5.22 -1.78
C THR A 228 5.41 5.19 -1.86
N ALA A 229 4.80 4.00 -1.76
CA ALA A 229 3.35 3.84 -1.82
C ALA A 229 2.64 4.55 -0.66
N VAL A 230 3.11 4.36 0.57
CA VAL A 230 2.50 4.95 1.77
C VAL A 230 2.68 6.47 1.81
N GLN A 231 3.83 6.99 1.35
CA GLN A 231 4.02 8.44 1.16
C GLN A 231 2.95 9.08 0.26
N GLY A 232 2.38 8.32 -0.68
CA GLY A 232 1.29 8.79 -1.54
C GLY A 232 0.01 9.22 -0.80
N PHE A 233 -0.14 8.82 0.47
CA PHE A 233 -1.25 9.22 1.34
C PHE A 233 -0.89 10.31 2.34
N THR A 234 0.38 10.74 2.39
CA THR A 234 0.82 11.80 3.31
C THR A 234 0.62 13.18 2.68
N VAL A 235 0.22 14.16 3.49
CA VAL A 235 0.21 15.57 3.06
C VAL A 235 1.65 16.05 2.96
N PRO A 236 2.10 16.61 1.80
CA PRO A 236 3.48 17.03 1.63
C PRO A 236 3.97 17.99 2.70
N GLY A 237 5.08 17.64 3.37
CA GLY A 237 5.70 18.46 4.42
C GLY A 237 5.07 18.34 5.82
N SER A 238 4.07 17.48 6.00
CA SER A 238 3.43 17.27 7.31
C SER A 238 4.20 16.31 8.25
N CYS A 239 4.96 15.38 7.67
CA CYS A 239 5.71 14.37 8.41
C CYS A 239 6.91 14.97 9.17
N PRO A 240 6.98 14.86 10.52
CA PRO A 240 8.00 15.56 11.31
C PRO A 240 9.44 15.08 11.09
N ASN A 241 9.64 13.78 10.83
CA ASN A 241 10.95 13.16 10.73
C ASN A 241 11.03 12.07 9.65
N ILE A 242 10.32 12.25 8.53
CA ILE A 242 10.35 11.30 7.41
C ILE A 242 11.75 11.17 6.78
N ASP A 243 12.58 12.20 6.88
CA ASP A 243 13.97 12.24 6.42
C ASP A 243 14.88 11.30 7.23
N GLU A 244 14.45 10.85 8.41
CA GLU A 244 15.15 9.87 9.20
C GLU A 244 15.03 8.43 8.68
N ILE A 245 14.12 8.18 7.73
CA ILE A 245 13.87 6.86 7.12
C ILE A 245 14.77 6.75 5.88
N PRO A 246 15.88 5.97 5.91
CA PRO A 246 16.88 5.97 4.85
C PRO A 246 16.46 5.05 3.69
N LEU A 247 15.28 5.30 3.13
CA LEU A 247 14.69 4.60 2.00
C LEU A 247 14.52 5.57 0.83
N ARG A 248 14.61 5.03 -0.38
CA ARG A 248 14.43 5.77 -1.61
C ARG A 248 12.95 5.92 -1.91
N THR A 249 12.50 7.16 -2.08
CA THR A 249 11.21 7.47 -2.72
C THR A 249 11.40 7.41 -4.24
N PHE A 250 10.52 6.70 -4.94
CA PHE A 250 10.49 6.66 -6.40
C PHE A 250 9.48 7.65 -6.97
N GLU A 251 9.64 7.98 -8.26
CA GLU A 251 8.61 8.70 -9.00
C GLU A 251 7.35 7.83 -9.12
N LYS A 252 6.18 8.45 -8.96
CA LYS A 252 4.90 7.74 -9.02
C LYS A 252 4.70 7.12 -10.41
N LEU A 253 4.39 5.82 -10.42
CA LEU A 253 3.97 5.10 -11.62
C LEU A 253 2.45 4.97 -11.66
N GLU A 254 1.82 5.71 -12.56
CA GLU A 254 0.38 5.65 -12.80
C GLU A 254 0.07 4.61 -13.89
N ILE A 255 -0.91 3.75 -13.62
CA ILE A 255 -1.42 2.78 -14.58
C ILE A 255 -2.70 3.36 -15.19
N ILE A 256 -2.62 3.79 -16.44
CA ILE A 256 -3.70 4.49 -17.14
C ILE A 256 -4.73 3.49 -17.69
N THR A 257 -4.27 2.35 -18.21
CA THR A 257 -5.15 1.30 -18.72
C THR A 257 -5.62 0.43 -17.55
N PRO A 258 -6.93 0.29 -17.29
CA PRO A 258 -7.41 -0.60 -16.23
C PRO A 258 -6.98 -2.06 -16.51
N PRO A 259 -6.20 -2.68 -15.60
CA PRO A 259 -5.74 -4.04 -15.79
C PRO A 259 -6.90 -5.04 -15.68
N LYS A 260 -6.77 -6.18 -16.36
CA LYS A 260 -7.73 -7.29 -16.31
C LYS A 260 -7.00 -8.62 -16.28
N ALA A 261 -7.74 -9.68 -15.97
CA ALA A 261 -7.30 -11.08 -16.01
C ALA A 261 -7.08 -11.62 -17.45
N GLU A 262 -6.35 -10.87 -18.28
CA GLU A 262 -5.97 -11.26 -19.64
C GLU A 262 -4.66 -10.57 -20.04
N SER A 263 -3.85 -11.24 -20.88
CA SER A 263 -2.66 -10.59 -21.45
C SER A 263 -3.07 -9.41 -22.32
N GLN A 264 -2.57 -8.23 -21.98
CA GLN A 264 -2.94 -6.99 -22.65
C GLN A 264 -1.81 -5.97 -22.55
N ASN A 265 -1.79 -4.98 -23.45
CA ASN A 265 -0.91 -3.84 -23.28
C ASN A 265 -1.52 -2.86 -22.27
N LEU A 266 -0.74 -2.51 -21.24
CA LEU A 266 -1.08 -1.45 -20.31
C LEU A 266 -0.34 -0.18 -20.71
N THR A 267 -1.01 0.97 -20.55
CA THR A 267 -0.38 2.28 -20.64
C THR A 267 -0.01 2.76 -19.24
N PHE A 268 1.22 3.24 -19.11
CA PHE A 268 1.80 3.77 -17.90
C PHE A 268 2.15 5.24 -18.08
N SER A 269 2.07 6.01 -16.99
CA SER A 269 2.51 7.40 -16.94
C SER A 269 3.40 7.62 -15.72
N PHE A 270 4.52 8.31 -15.89
CA PHE A 270 5.43 8.67 -14.80
C PHE A 270 6.20 9.94 -15.13
N ASN A 271 6.82 10.55 -14.11
CA ASN A 271 7.76 11.65 -14.33
C ASN A 271 9.19 11.11 -14.44
N ASP A 272 9.96 11.70 -15.33
CA ASP A 272 11.39 11.48 -15.50
C ASP A 272 12.11 12.83 -15.51
N PRO A 273 12.30 13.45 -14.33
CA PRO A 273 12.87 14.79 -14.23
C PRO A 273 14.36 14.84 -14.57
N GLN A 274 15.05 13.69 -14.53
CA GLN A 274 16.47 13.58 -14.82
C GLN A 274 16.76 13.15 -16.27
N ASP A 275 15.70 13.00 -17.08
CA ASP A 275 15.76 12.57 -18.48
C ASP A 275 16.54 11.25 -18.68
N GLU A 276 16.41 10.31 -17.72
CA GLU A 276 17.14 9.03 -17.73
C GLU A 276 16.63 8.04 -18.80
N SER A 277 15.50 8.38 -19.43
CA SER A 277 14.82 7.61 -20.48
C SER A 277 15.33 7.88 -21.90
N GLU A 278 16.47 8.54 -22.08
CA GLU A 278 17.21 8.51 -23.37
C GLU A 278 17.64 7.08 -23.75
N HIS A 279 17.55 6.13 -22.82
CA HIS A 279 17.80 4.70 -23.01
C HIS A 279 16.49 3.90 -23.13
N LEU A 280 16.60 2.67 -23.67
CA LEU A 280 15.50 1.71 -23.60
C LEU A 280 15.10 1.52 -22.13
N LEU A 281 13.79 1.53 -21.88
CA LEU A 281 13.20 1.27 -20.58
C LEU A 281 12.38 -0.01 -20.62
N TRP A 282 12.12 -0.56 -19.45
CA TRP A 282 11.32 -1.77 -19.27
C TRP A 282 10.29 -1.58 -18.18
N VAL A 283 9.19 -2.32 -18.26
CA VAL A 283 8.30 -2.56 -17.14
C VAL A 283 8.63 -3.92 -16.57
N THR A 284 8.95 -3.94 -15.28
CA THR A 284 9.21 -5.16 -14.52
C THR A 284 8.03 -5.42 -13.60
N TYR A 285 7.51 -6.65 -13.62
CA TYR A 285 6.41 -7.11 -12.79
C TYR A 285 6.92 -8.07 -11.72
N VAL A 286 6.53 -7.82 -10.47
CA VAL A 286 6.77 -8.68 -9.31
C VAL A 286 5.41 -9.22 -8.87
N ASN A 287 5.27 -10.55 -8.85
CA ASN A 287 4.05 -11.24 -8.45
C ASN A 287 4.44 -12.55 -7.74
N GLN A 288 3.79 -12.81 -6.61
CA GLN A 288 4.12 -13.91 -5.68
C GLN A 288 5.61 -13.86 -5.28
N LEU A 289 6.18 -15.01 -4.95
CA LEU A 289 7.61 -15.22 -4.76
C LEU A 289 8.33 -15.65 -6.05
N ASN A 290 7.73 -15.37 -7.21
CA ASN A 290 8.32 -15.71 -8.50
C ASN A 290 9.47 -14.76 -8.86
N VAL A 291 10.34 -15.23 -9.74
CA VAL A 291 11.36 -14.36 -10.36
C VAL A 291 10.65 -13.24 -11.14
N PRO A 292 11.05 -11.96 -10.98
CA PRO A 292 10.42 -10.85 -11.67
C PRO A 292 10.44 -11.01 -13.20
N THR A 293 9.35 -10.60 -13.86
CA THR A 293 9.21 -10.69 -15.32
C THR A 293 9.39 -9.31 -15.94
N VAL A 294 10.09 -9.23 -17.08
CA VAL A 294 10.50 -7.95 -17.70
C VAL A 294 9.90 -7.84 -19.09
N GLN A 295 9.31 -6.68 -19.39
CA GLN A 295 8.69 -6.38 -20.68
C GLN A 295 9.22 -5.04 -21.20
N PRO A 296 9.53 -4.91 -22.51
CA PRO A 296 9.99 -3.65 -23.07
C PRO A 296 8.92 -2.57 -22.93
N LEU A 297 9.32 -1.36 -22.51
CA LEU A 297 8.45 -0.20 -22.46
C LEU A 297 8.56 0.60 -23.75
N HIS A 298 7.47 0.66 -24.51
CA HIS A 298 7.39 1.46 -25.72
C HIS A 298 6.89 2.87 -25.38
N ILE A 299 7.78 3.86 -25.43
CA ILE A 299 7.42 5.27 -25.18
C ILE A 299 6.45 5.76 -26.26
N ILE A 300 5.28 6.25 -25.83
CA ILE A 300 4.22 6.79 -26.68
C ILE A 300 4.40 8.30 -26.85
N SER A 301 4.64 9.01 -25.75
CA SER A 301 4.79 10.46 -25.73
C SER A 301 5.70 10.93 -24.58
N ARG A 302 6.26 12.12 -24.77
CA ARG A 302 6.97 12.88 -23.74
C ARG A 302 6.51 14.33 -23.80
N GLU A 303 6.00 14.83 -22.68
CA GLU A 303 5.59 16.23 -22.52
C GLU A 303 6.30 16.82 -21.31
N GLY A 304 7.41 17.54 -21.56
CA GLY A 304 8.31 17.95 -20.50
C GLY A 304 8.93 16.75 -19.79
N THR A 305 8.71 16.63 -18.47
CA THR A 305 9.18 15.49 -17.66
C THR A 305 8.19 14.34 -17.64
N ARG A 306 6.95 14.52 -18.12
CA ARG A 306 5.94 13.46 -18.12
C ARG A 306 6.18 12.53 -19.30
N VAL A 307 6.23 11.24 -19.00
CA VAL A 307 6.45 10.17 -19.97
C VAL A 307 5.24 9.25 -19.94
N GLU A 308 4.69 8.96 -21.13
CA GLU A 308 3.69 7.91 -21.27
C GLU A 308 4.26 6.79 -22.15
N GLY A 309 4.07 5.55 -21.72
CA GLY A 309 4.57 4.38 -22.42
C GLY A 309 3.63 3.20 -22.32
N SER A 310 3.76 2.24 -23.25
CA SER A 310 3.00 1.00 -23.25
C SER A 310 3.90 -0.20 -23.11
N ALA A 311 3.51 -1.16 -22.27
CA ALA A 311 4.16 -2.46 -22.15
C ALA A 311 3.12 -3.57 -22.03
N LEU A 312 3.49 -4.77 -22.46
CA LEU A 312 2.67 -5.97 -22.29
C LEU A 312 2.57 -6.31 -20.80
N PHE A 313 1.36 -6.51 -20.29
CA PHE A 313 1.08 -7.20 -19.05
C PHE A 313 0.84 -8.68 -19.38
N PRO A 314 1.80 -9.58 -19.09
CA PRO A 314 1.79 -10.95 -19.60
C PRO A 314 0.97 -11.90 -18.71
N TYR A 315 -0.27 -11.53 -18.39
CA TYR A 315 -1.12 -12.25 -17.44
C TYR A 315 -1.23 -13.76 -17.74
N SER A 316 -1.54 -14.14 -18.99
CA SER A 316 -1.78 -15.54 -19.35
C SER A 316 -0.52 -16.41 -19.31
N ASP A 317 0.67 -15.81 -19.41
CA ASP A 317 1.93 -16.55 -19.40
C ASP A 317 2.40 -16.86 -17.98
N TYR A 318 1.98 -16.06 -16.99
CA TYR A 318 2.49 -16.12 -15.62
C TYR A 318 1.41 -16.20 -14.53
N GLU A 319 0.12 -16.22 -14.89
CA GLU A 319 -1.02 -16.18 -13.97
C GLU A 319 -0.88 -15.07 -12.91
N LEU A 320 -0.83 -13.81 -13.37
CA LEU A 320 -0.62 -12.62 -12.54
C LEU A 320 -1.88 -12.23 -11.73
N ASN A 321 -2.38 -13.17 -10.95
CA ASN A 321 -3.47 -13.00 -9.97
C ASN A 321 -2.95 -12.31 -8.70
N GLY A 322 -3.88 -11.74 -7.94
CA GLY A 322 -3.65 -10.97 -6.73
C GLY A 322 -2.82 -9.71 -6.95
N LEU A 323 -2.06 -9.29 -5.94
CA LEU A 323 -1.13 -8.18 -6.07
C LEU A 323 -0.03 -8.45 -7.10
N THR A 324 0.13 -7.55 -8.06
CA THR A 324 1.32 -7.43 -8.90
C THR A 324 1.89 -6.02 -8.77
N ILE A 325 3.17 -5.92 -8.44
CA ILE A 325 3.89 -4.65 -8.38
C ILE A 325 4.60 -4.43 -9.73
N ALA A 326 4.23 -3.37 -10.42
CA ALA A 326 4.90 -2.89 -11.63
C ALA A 326 5.94 -1.81 -11.27
N ALA A 327 7.11 -1.86 -11.91
CA ALA A 327 8.13 -0.83 -11.81
C ALA A 327 8.72 -0.54 -13.20
N VAL A 328 8.92 0.73 -13.53
CA VAL A 328 9.71 1.11 -14.70
C VAL A 328 11.18 1.00 -14.32
N THR A 329 11.92 0.15 -15.02
CA THR A 329 13.33 -0.14 -14.73
C THR A 329 14.25 0.27 -15.87
N LYS A 330 15.51 0.52 -15.52
CA LYS A 330 16.59 0.93 -16.44
C LYS A 330 17.45 -0.23 -16.95
N SER A 331 17.04 -1.48 -16.69
CA SER A 331 17.71 -2.68 -17.15
C SER A 331 16.68 -3.71 -17.60
N ASP A 332 17.04 -4.49 -18.63
CA ASP A 332 16.29 -5.64 -19.14
C ASP A 332 16.34 -6.87 -18.22
N GLY A 333 17.05 -6.78 -17.09
CA GLY A 333 17.25 -7.90 -16.18
C GLY A 333 18.22 -8.95 -16.76
N PRO A 334 18.05 -10.25 -16.42
CA PRO A 334 17.07 -10.77 -15.46
C PRO A 334 17.35 -10.27 -14.04
N PHE A 335 16.29 -10.09 -13.26
CA PHE A 335 16.39 -9.78 -11.83
C PHE A 335 16.24 -11.06 -11.01
N SER A 336 16.98 -11.20 -9.91
CA SER A 336 16.84 -12.35 -9.02
C SER A 336 15.63 -12.26 -8.09
N ASP A 337 15.28 -11.04 -7.70
CA ASP A 337 14.34 -10.72 -6.62
C ASP A 337 13.87 -9.26 -6.72
N VAL A 338 12.87 -8.92 -5.90
CA VAL A 338 12.28 -7.58 -5.81
C VAL A 338 13.28 -6.51 -5.35
N ASN A 339 14.22 -6.84 -4.45
CA ASN A 339 15.23 -5.88 -3.99
C ASN A 339 16.18 -5.48 -5.13
N THR A 340 16.45 -6.39 -6.07
CA THR A 340 17.24 -6.08 -7.26
C THR A 340 16.43 -5.26 -8.25
N VAL A 341 15.12 -5.51 -8.40
CA VAL A 341 14.23 -4.62 -9.17
C VAL A 341 14.29 -3.19 -8.61
N ALA A 342 14.12 -3.01 -7.30
CA ALA A 342 14.13 -1.71 -6.64
C ALA A 342 15.40 -0.88 -6.89
N LYS A 343 16.57 -1.53 -7.02
CA LYS A 343 17.83 -0.85 -7.36
C LYS A 343 17.82 -0.24 -8.76
N TRP A 344 17.14 -0.89 -9.70
CA TRP A 344 17.07 -0.47 -11.10
C TRP A 344 15.81 0.34 -11.44
N THR A 345 14.89 0.47 -10.49
CA THR A 345 13.68 1.26 -10.64
C THR A 345 13.98 2.74 -10.89
N LEU A 346 13.33 3.28 -11.91
CA LEU A 346 13.19 4.70 -12.20
C LEU A 346 11.88 5.23 -11.59
N ALA A 347 10.75 4.57 -11.86
CA ALA A 347 9.43 4.93 -11.35
C ALA A 347 8.65 3.70 -10.85
N GLY A 348 7.92 3.84 -9.76
CA GLY A 348 7.17 2.77 -9.11
C GLY A 348 6.73 3.15 -7.68
N PRO A 349 6.09 2.24 -6.96
CA PRO A 349 5.40 1.07 -7.51
C PRO A 349 4.11 1.49 -8.24
N GLY A 350 3.78 0.81 -9.32
CA GLY A 350 2.43 0.74 -9.86
C GLY A 350 1.76 -0.52 -9.31
N LEU A 351 0.62 -0.38 -8.64
CA LEU A 351 -0.06 -1.50 -7.98
C LEU A 351 -1.19 -2.02 -8.88
N ILE A 352 -1.15 -3.32 -9.20
CA ILE A 352 -2.17 -4.02 -9.98
C ILE A 352 -2.77 -5.08 -9.06
N ILE A 353 -4.10 -5.10 -8.91
CA ILE A 353 -4.83 -6.15 -8.19
C ILE A 353 -5.73 -6.87 -9.21
N ILE A 354 -5.62 -8.20 -9.29
CA ILE A 354 -6.51 -9.07 -10.09
C ILE A 354 -7.13 -10.12 -9.15
N ASP A 355 -8.44 -10.06 -8.94
CA ASP A 355 -9.16 -10.91 -7.98
C ASP A 355 -9.90 -12.11 -8.59
#